data_AF-A0A7W8HZ16-F1
#
_entry.id   AF-A0A7W8HZ16-F1
#
_cell.length_a   1.000
_cell.length_b   1.000
_cell.length_c   1.000
_cell.angle_alpha   90.00
_cell.angle_beta   90.00
_cell.angle_gamma   90.00
#
_symmetry.space_group_name_H-M   'P 1'
#
loop_
_entity.id
_entity.type
_entity.pdbx_description
1 polymer ?
#
loop_
_entity_poly.entity_id
_entity_poly.type
_entity_poly.pdbx_seq_one_letter_code
_entity_poly.pdbx_strand_id
1 'polypeptide(L)'
;MTGKQPTRSERTARRDADLAALQTHWNEVALPRLKAAVRAEVERRGLTSFMNRTRWQALRDAVVAELPFRPAFQIQNVLGPRETPWRVDGVDWQGTWIDEDLEPLFGIEWIRVVPRYRTRPGALVEGPVEDCTDAFRDLLGGLNIPFREDEAQTFWIYGYAPADPATLTSPPEGAT
;
A
#
# COMPACT_ATOMS: atom_id res chain seq x y z
N MET A 1 12.38 13.84 -50.98
CA MET A 1 11.00 13.51 -50.56
C MET A 1 10.88 13.88 -49.08
N THR A 2 10.32 15.04 -48.78
CA THR A 2 10.31 15.62 -47.43
C THR A 2 9.14 15.03 -46.65
N GLY A 3 9.43 14.20 -45.65
CA GLY A 3 8.41 13.64 -44.76
C GLY A 3 7.72 14.78 -43.99
N LYS A 4 6.42 14.97 -44.22
CA LYS A 4 5.62 15.98 -43.53
C LYS A 4 5.58 15.64 -42.04
N GLN A 5 5.99 16.58 -41.17
CA GLN A 5 5.94 16.34 -39.74
C GLN A 5 4.48 16.19 -39.27
N PRO A 6 4.19 15.23 -38.38
CA PRO A 6 2.84 15.03 -37.88
C PRO A 6 2.40 16.24 -37.06
N THR A 7 1.16 16.64 -37.30
CA THR A 7 0.41 17.69 -36.59
C THR A 7 0.24 17.33 -35.12
N ARG A 8 -0.08 18.34 -34.30
CA ARG A 8 -0.32 18.15 -32.86
C ARG A 8 -1.46 17.13 -32.61
N SER A 9 -2.53 17.19 -33.40
CA SER A 9 -3.66 16.26 -33.32
C SER A 9 -3.26 14.82 -33.65
N GLU A 10 -2.44 14.61 -34.68
CA GLU A 10 -1.94 13.27 -35.04
C GLU A 10 -1.04 12.68 -33.95
N ARG A 11 -0.22 13.51 -33.29
CA ARG A 11 0.60 13.07 -32.15
C ARG A 11 -0.25 12.69 -30.94
N THR A 12 -1.28 13.48 -30.63
CA THR A 12 -2.21 13.18 -29.53
C THR A 12 -2.98 11.89 -29.80
N ALA A 13 -3.57 11.74 -30.99
CA ALA A 13 -4.31 10.53 -31.36
C ALA A 13 -3.43 9.27 -31.30
N ARG A 14 -2.17 9.36 -31.74
CA ARG A 14 -1.20 8.26 -31.62
C ARG A 14 -0.93 7.90 -30.16
N ARG A 15 -0.67 8.91 -29.31
CA ARG A 15 -0.44 8.68 -27.88
C ARG A 15 -1.64 8.01 -27.21
N ASP A 16 -2.85 8.48 -27.51
CA ASP A 16 -4.06 7.95 -26.92
C ASP A 16 -4.34 6.50 -27.38
N ALA A 17 -4.04 6.18 -28.65
CA ALA A 17 -4.09 4.82 -29.17
C ALA A 17 -3.04 3.91 -28.50
N ASP A 18 -1.81 4.40 -28.30
CA ASP A 18 -0.76 3.65 -27.60
C ASP A 18 -1.16 3.38 -26.13
N LEU A 19 -1.73 4.37 -25.43
CA LEU A 19 -2.25 4.21 -24.07
C LEU A 19 -3.41 3.21 -24.01
N ALA A 20 -4.34 3.26 -24.96
CA ALA A 20 -5.43 2.29 -25.05
C ALA A 20 -4.90 0.87 -25.28
N ALA A 21 -3.92 0.69 -26.16
CA ALA A 21 -3.29 -0.61 -26.41
C ALA A 21 -2.57 -1.15 -25.17
N LEU A 22 -1.86 -0.29 -24.43
CA LEU A 22 -1.24 -0.66 -23.14
C LEU A 22 -2.30 -1.07 -22.12
N GLN A 23 -3.41 -0.34 -22.04
CA GLN A 23 -4.51 -0.64 -21.12
C GLN A 23 -5.17 -1.99 -21.45
N THR A 24 -5.42 -2.27 -22.73
CA THR A 24 -5.93 -3.56 -23.19
C THR A 24 -4.96 -4.68 -22.84
N HIS A 25 -3.68 -4.52 -23.16
CA HIS A 25 -2.66 -5.52 -22.84
C HIS A 25 -2.57 -5.77 -21.33
N TRP A 26 -2.61 -4.71 -20.53
CA TRP A 26 -2.63 -4.81 -19.08
C TRP A 26 -3.83 -5.65 -18.60
N ASN A 27 -5.03 -5.32 -19.06
CA ASN A 27 -6.26 -5.97 -18.61
C ASN A 27 -6.38 -7.43 -19.07
N GLU A 28 -5.99 -7.73 -20.30
CA GLU A 28 -6.21 -9.05 -20.92
C GLU A 28 -5.07 -10.03 -20.65
N VAL A 29 -3.84 -9.54 -20.45
CA VAL A 29 -2.65 -10.40 -20.37
C VAL A 29 -1.93 -10.23 -19.05
N ALA A 30 -1.48 -9.02 -18.71
CA ALA A 30 -0.60 -8.82 -17.56
C ALA A 30 -1.32 -9.04 -16.23
N LEU A 31 -2.51 -8.46 -16.05
CA LEU A 31 -3.30 -8.53 -14.83
C LEU A 31 -3.76 -9.97 -14.50
N PRO A 32 -4.31 -10.77 -15.45
CA PRO A 32 -4.65 -12.17 -15.18
C PRO A 32 -3.43 -13.01 -14.80
N ARG A 33 -2.29 -12.82 -15.48
CA ARG A 33 -1.02 -13.50 -15.14
C ARG A 33 -0.55 -13.14 -13.75
N LEU A 34 -0.60 -11.86 -13.38
CA LEU A 34 -0.21 -11.38 -12.06
C LEU A 34 -1.10 -11.97 -10.97
N LYS A 35 -2.43 -11.99 -11.17
CA LYS A 35 -3.37 -12.64 -10.24
C LYS A 35 -3.08 -14.13 -10.07
N ALA A 36 -2.79 -14.84 -11.16
CA ALA A 36 -2.45 -16.26 -11.10
C ALA A 36 -1.13 -16.50 -10.34
N ALA A 37 -0.12 -15.65 -10.57
CA ALA A 37 1.16 -15.75 -9.87
C ALA A 37 1.02 -15.47 -8.36
N VAL A 38 0.26 -14.43 -7.98
CA VAL A 38 -0.03 -14.14 -6.56
C VAL A 38 -0.75 -15.33 -5.91
N ARG A 39 -1.78 -15.87 -6.58
CA ARG A 39 -2.52 -17.02 -6.07
C ARG A 39 -1.61 -18.24 -5.87
N ALA A 40 -0.77 -18.55 -6.85
CA ALA A 40 0.16 -19.67 -6.75
C ALA A 40 1.15 -19.49 -5.58
N GLU A 41 1.64 -18.27 -5.36
CA GLU A 41 2.56 -17.98 -4.25
C GLU A 41 1.88 -18.03 -2.87
N VAL A 42 0.65 -17.53 -2.78
CA VAL A 42 -0.20 -17.64 -1.58
C VAL A 42 -0.44 -19.10 -1.23
N GLU A 43 -0.81 -19.93 -2.21
CA GLU A 43 -1.02 -21.37 -2.04
C GLU A 43 0.29 -22.08 -1.65
N ARG A 44 1.39 -21.78 -2.33
CA ARG A 44 2.72 -22.36 -2.05
C ARG A 44 3.19 -22.07 -0.62
N ARG A 45 2.88 -20.88 -0.10
CA ARG A 45 3.25 -20.44 1.26
C ARG A 45 2.22 -20.80 2.32
N GLY A 46 1.07 -21.36 1.93
CA GLY A 46 -0.02 -21.68 2.86
C GLY A 46 -0.64 -20.45 3.54
N LEU A 47 -0.71 -19.31 2.84
CA LEU A 47 -1.29 -18.10 3.41
C LEU A 47 -2.81 -18.06 3.22
N THR A 48 -3.49 -17.48 4.20
CA THR A 48 -4.94 -17.21 4.18
C THR A 48 -5.18 -15.73 3.89
N SER A 49 -6.24 -15.41 3.15
CA SER A 49 -6.63 -14.03 2.85
C SER A 49 -7.46 -13.42 3.98
N PHE A 50 -7.10 -12.23 4.44
CA PHE A 50 -7.81 -11.50 5.50
C PHE A 50 -8.39 -10.16 5.04
N MET A 51 -7.92 -9.64 3.90
CA MET A 51 -8.45 -8.44 3.27
C MET A 51 -8.87 -8.73 1.84
N ASN A 52 -9.94 -8.04 1.42
CA ASN A 52 -10.42 -8.05 0.04
C ASN A 52 -10.40 -6.62 -0.52
N ARG A 53 -10.68 -6.48 -1.82
CA ARG A 53 -10.70 -5.19 -2.52
C ARG A 53 -11.56 -4.14 -1.82
N THR A 54 -12.76 -4.51 -1.37
CA THR A 54 -13.69 -3.60 -0.70
C THR A 54 -13.15 -3.11 0.64
N ARG A 55 -12.55 -3.99 1.45
CA ARG A 55 -11.99 -3.63 2.75
C ARG A 55 -10.75 -2.74 2.62
N TRP A 56 -9.91 -3.00 1.63
CA TRP A 56 -8.78 -2.13 1.32
C TRP A 56 -9.21 -0.74 0.87
N GLN A 57 -10.24 -0.66 0.03
CA GLN A 57 -10.81 0.63 -0.40
C GLN A 57 -11.44 1.37 0.77
N ALA A 58 -12.24 0.70 1.60
CA ALA A 58 -12.83 1.30 2.79
C ALA A 58 -11.74 1.85 3.74
N LEU A 59 -10.65 1.11 3.96
CA LEU A 59 -9.52 1.58 4.75
C LEU A 59 -8.91 2.86 4.17
N ARG A 60 -8.56 2.83 2.88
CA ARG A 60 -7.95 3.98 2.20
C ARG A 60 -8.86 5.21 2.26
N ASP A 61 -10.12 5.04 1.92
CA ASP A 61 -11.09 6.12 1.84
C ASP A 61 -11.33 6.73 3.23
N ALA A 62 -11.45 5.90 4.28
CA ALA A 62 -11.57 6.37 5.66
C ALA A 62 -10.30 7.09 6.14
N VAL A 63 -9.10 6.59 5.82
CA VAL A 63 -7.84 7.25 6.18
C VAL A 63 -7.76 8.66 5.58
N VAL A 64 -8.17 8.82 4.33
CA VAL A 64 -8.15 10.12 3.65
C VAL A 64 -9.24 11.06 4.20
N ALA A 65 -10.40 10.53 4.58
CA ALA A 65 -11.55 11.34 4.97
C ALA A 65 -11.62 11.69 6.46
N GLU A 66 -11.18 10.81 7.36
CA GLU A 66 -11.49 10.87 8.79
C GLU A 66 -10.30 11.25 9.68
N LEU A 67 -9.06 10.98 9.24
CA LEU A 67 -7.88 11.22 10.07
C LEU A 67 -7.40 12.67 9.98
N PRO A 68 -6.80 13.21 11.07
CA PRO A 68 -6.24 14.56 11.07
C PRO A 68 -5.07 14.73 10.10
N PHE A 69 -4.38 13.63 9.78
CA PHE A 69 -3.38 13.55 8.74
C PHE A 69 -3.29 12.12 8.21
N ARG A 70 -2.69 11.96 7.03
CA ARG A 70 -2.50 10.65 6.40
C ARG A 70 -1.23 10.00 6.96
N PRO A 71 -1.35 8.89 7.70
CA PRO A 71 -0.19 8.26 8.34
C PRO A 71 0.75 7.68 7.30
N ALA A 72 2.05 7.67 7.58
CA ALA A 72 3.01 6.99 6.72
C ALA A 72 2.74 5.48 6.75
N PHE A 73 3.01 4.80 5.64
CA PHE A 73 2.85 3.36 5.56
C PHE A 73 3.91 2.71 4.68
N GLN A 74 4.18 1.44 4.95
CA GLN A 74 5.05 0.58 4.17
C GLN A 74 4.24 -0.63 3.70
N ILE A 75 4.49 -1.07 2.46
CA ILE A 75 3.81 -2.22 1.87
C ILE A 75 4.81 -3.35 1.61
N GLN A 76 4.41 -4.57 1.92
CA GLN A 76 4.99 -5.78 1.35
C GLN A 76 4.03 -6.38 0.34
N ASN A 77 4.52 -6.61 -0.88
CA ASN A 77 3.80 -7.37 -1.90
C ASN A 77 4.16 -8.86 -1.81
N VAL A 78 3.19 -9.73 -2.08
CA VAL A 78 3.34 -11.20 -2.06
C VAL A 78 4.48 -11.66 -2.97
N LEU A 79 4.58 -11.05 -4.17
CA LEU A 79 5.60 -11.37 -5.18
C LEU A 79 6.80 -10.41 -5.12
N GLY A 80 6.77 -9.42 -4.23
CA GLY A 80 7.83 -8.42 -4.12
C GLY A 80 9.04 -8.95 -3.34
N PRO A 81 10.21 -8.30 -3.47
CA PRO A 81 11.32 -8.53 -2.56
C PRO A 81 10.88 -8.26 -1.12
N ARG A 82 11.55 -8.90 -0.15
CA ARG A 82 11.27 -8.65 1.26
C ARG A 82 11.75 -7.26 1.64
N GLU A 83 10.82 -6.44 2.10
CA GLU A 83 11.10 -5.09 2.55
C GLU A 83 11.56 -5.11 4.01
N THR A 84 12.63 -4.37 4.32
CA THR A 84 13.06 -4.18 5.71
C THR A 84 12.22 -3.06 6.33
N PRO A 85 11.57 -3.30 7.50
CA PRO A 85 10.77 -2.28 8.15
C PRO A 85 11.57 -1.01 8.47
N TRP A 86 11.01 0.17 8.15
CA TRP A 86 11.65 1.44 8.53
C TRP A 86 11.68 1.62 10.05
N ARG A 87 12.68 2.37 10.53
CA ARG A 87 12.69 2.82 11.92
C ARG A 87 11.61 3.88 12.12
N VAL A 88 10.76 3.68 13.12
CA VAL A 88 9.62 4.57 13.44
C VAL A 88 10.10 5.98 13.77
N ASP A 89 11.21 6.10 14.51
CA ASP A 89 11.80 7.39 14.90
C ASP A 89 12.28 8.23 13.71
N GLY A 90 12.46 7.61 12.54
CA GLY A 90 12.88 8.28 11.30
C GLY A 90 11.73 8.84 10.47
N VAL A 91 10.47 8.63 10.87
CA VAL A 91 9.30 9.05 10.08
C VAL A 91 9.02 10.53 10.30
N ASP A 92 9.34 11.34 9.29
CA ASP A 92 9.08 12.78 9.23
C ASP A 92 8.17 13.18 8.06
N TRP A 93 7.55 12.19 7.41
CA TRP A 93 6.65 12.38 6.27
C TRP A 93 5.27 11.81 6.55
N GLN A 94 4.29 12.33 5.82
CA GLN A 94 2.93 11.77 5.76
C GLN A 94 2.79 10.81 4.60
N GLY A 95 1.86 9.87 4.71
CA GLY A 95 1.46 9.02 3.58
C GLY A 95 0.60 9.77 2.57
N THR A 96 0.53 9.25 1.35
CA THR A 96 -0.32 9.72 0.26
C THR A 96 -1.69 9.05 0.26
N TRP A 97 -1.72 7.72 0.45
CA TRP A 97 -2.93 6.88 0.41
C TRP A 97 -3.74 7.03 -0.89
N ILE A 98 -3.05 7.19 -2.02
CA ILE A 98 -3.66 7.23 -3.36
C ILE A 98 -3.64 5.85 -4.01
N ASP A 99 -4.44 5.68 -5.06
CA ASP A 99 -4.61 4.40 -5.77
C ASP A 99 -3.28 3.88 -6.32
N GLU A 100 -2.45 4.76 -6.86
CA GLU A 100 -1.16 4.43 -7.45
C GLU A 100 -0.16 3.83 -6.47
N ASP A 101 -0.29 4.15 -5.17
CA ASP A 101 0.63 3.67 -4.13
C ASP A 101 0.16 2.35 -3.49
N LEU A 102 -1.11 1.98 -3.67
CA LEU A 102 -1.72 0.79 -3.07
C LEU A 102 -2.05 -0.30 -4.08
N GLU A 103 -2.31 0.03 -5.35
CA GLU A 103 -2.63 -0.98 -6.36
C GLU A 103 -1.36 -1.76 -6.79
N PRO A 104 -1.47 -3.08 -7.08
CA PRO A 104 -2.68 -3.88 -7.03
C PRO A 104 -3.03 -4.38 -5.63
N LEU A 105 -4.25 -4.09 -5.15
CA LEU A 105 -4.71 -4.44 -3.79
C LEU A 105 -4.69 -5.95 -3.50
N PHE A 106 -4.87 -6.79 -4.52
CA PHE A 106 -4.82 -8.25 -4.37
C PHE A 106 -3.40 -8.78 -4.22
N GLY A 107 -2.37 -7.97 -4.49
CA GLY A 107 -0.96 -8.35 -4.35
C GLY A 107 -0.36 -8.01 -3.00
N ILE A 108 -1.06 -7.21 -2.18
CA ILE A 108 -0.60 -6.76 -0.87
C ILE A 108 -0.60 -7.94 0.10
N GLU A 109 0.57 -8.27 0.64
CA GLU A 109 0.72 -9.21 1.75
C GLU A 109 0.41 -8.53 3.07
N TRP A 110 1.02 -7.38 3.35
CA TRP A 110 0.72 -6.56 4.50
C TRP A 110 1.02 -5.08 4.24
N ILE A 111 0.35 -4.23 5.01
CA ILE A 111 0.65 -2.81 5.18
C ILE A 111 1.02 -2.58 6.64
N ARG A 112 2.17 -1.94 6.87
CA ARG A 112 2.56 -1.42 8.18
C ARG A 112 2.33 0.08 8.21
N VAL A 113 1.50 0.56 9.11
CA VAL A 113 1.13 1.96 9.25
C VAL A 113 1.80 2.56 10.49
N VAL A 114 2.40 3.73 10.32
CA VAL A 114 2.99 4.54 11.38
C VAL A 114 2.12 5.78 11.57
N PRO A 115 1.24 5.80 12.59
CA PRO A 115 0.26 6.88 12.80
C PRO A 115 0.84 8.07 13.54
N ARG A 116 2.14 8.32 13.36
CA ARG A 116 2.86 9.45 13.93
C ARG A 116 3.93 9.91 12.97
N TYR A 117 4.23 11.20 12.99
CA TYR A 117 5.38 11.73 12.28
C TYR A 117 5.94 12.95 13.00
N ARG A 118 7.24 13.16 12.87
CA ARG A 118 7.88 14.37 13.38
C ARG A 118 7.78 15.48 12.36
N THR A 119 7.19 16.60 12.74
CA THR A 119 7.17 17.78 11.88
C THR A 119 8.57 18.37 11.72
N ARG A 120 8.88 18.90 10.53
CA ARG A 120 10.12 19.67 10.29
C ARG A 120 9.77 21.09 9.83
N PRO A 121 9.56 22.03 10.78
CA PRO A 121 9.26 23.42 10.43
C PRO A 121 10.43 24.13 9.70
N GLY A 122 11.62 23.53 9.70
CA GLY A 122 12.77 23.93 8.89
C GLY A 122 13.85 22.84 8.86
N ALA A 123 14.90 23.02 8.04
CA ALA A 123 15.91 21.99 7.79
C ALA A 123 16.73 21.55 9.02
N LEU A 124 16.80 22.39 10.06
CA LEU A 124 17.65 22.16 11.26
C LEU A 124 16.87 22.18 12.58
N VAL A 125 15.55 22.25 12.53
CA VAL A 125 14.71 22.32 13.74
C VAL A 125 13.82 21.09 13.79
N GLU A 126 14.02 20.28 14.82
CA GLU A 126 13.08 19.20 15.14
C GLU A 126 11.77 19.82 15.65
N GLY A 127 10.68 19.55 14.95
CA GLY A 127 9.35 19.95 15.37
C GLY A 127 8.71 18.94 16.32
N PRO A 128 7.49 19.25 16.81
CA PRO A 128 6.68 18.32 17.58
C PRO A 128 6.36 17.06 16.78
N VAL A 129 6.04 15.99 17.51
CA VAL A 129 5.48 14.76 16.95
C VAL A 129 3.96 14.93 16.90
N GLU A 130 3.40 14.80 15.71
CA GLU A 130 1.97 14.67 15.49
C GLU A 130 1.61 13.19 15.58
N ASP A 131 0.53 12.87 16.29
CA ASP A 131 0.14 11.50 16.60
C ASP A 131 -1.38 11.31 16.43
N CYS A 132 -1.78 10.35 15.61
CA CYS A 132 -3.16 9.92 15.41
C CYS A 132 -3.40 8.45 15.75
N THR A 133 -2.54 7.84 16.59
CA THR A 133 -2.57 6.41 16.98
C THR A 133 -3.96 5.99 17.44
N ASP A 134 -4.59 6.75 18.35
CA ASP A 134 -5.91 6.39 18.89
C ASP A 134 -7.01 6.51 17.83
N ALA A 135 -7.01 7.60 17.06
CA ALA A 135 -7.96 7.78 15.96
C ALA A 135 -7.81 6.69 14.88
N PHE A 136 -6.57 6.26 14.59
CA PHE A 136 -6.32 5.18 13.64
C PHE A 136 -6.82 3.83 14.18
N ARG A 137 -6.62 3.56 15.47
CA ARG A 137 -7.14 2.35 16.13
C ARG A 137 -8.67 2.31 16.08
N ASP A 138 -9.32 3.42 16.40
CA ASP A 138 -10.78 3.54 16.37
C ASP A 138 -11.32 3.37 14.95
N LEU A 139 -10.66 3.94 13.94
CA LEU A 139 -10.98 3.77 12.52
C LEU A 139 -10.94 2.29 12.12
N LEU A 140 -9.86 1.57 12.47
CA LEU A 140 -9.75 0.14 12.17
C LEU A 140 -10.84 -0.69 12.88
N GLY A 141 -11.15 -0.34 14.13
CA GLY A 141 -12.25 -0.93 14.89
C GLY A 141 -13.60 -0.71 14.21
N GLY A 142 -13.90 0.52 13.78
CA GLY A 142 -15.14 0.87 13.07
C GLY A 142 -15.31 0.14 11.74
N LEU A 143 -14.21 -0.08 11.02
CA LEU A 143 -14.19 -0.85 9.77
C LEU A 143 -14.14 -2.38 9.99
N ASN A 144 -14.05 -2.84 11.25
CA ASN A 144 -13.82 -4.24 11.60
C ASN A 144 -12.61 -4.85 10.87
N ILE A 145 -11.53 -4.07 10.71
CA ILE A 145 -10.30 -4.52 10.06
C ILE A 145 -9.40 -5.21 11.08
N PRO A 146 -9.01 -6.48 10.88
CA PRO A 146 -8.07 -7.14 11.78
C PRO A 146 -6.69 -6.52 11.60
N PHE A 147 -6.04 -6.21 12.71
CA PHE A 147 -4.70 -5.67 12.74
C PHE A 147 -3.93 -6.26 13.92
N ARG A 148 -2.62 -6.15 13.83
CA ARG A 148 -1.70 -6.34 14.94
C ARG A 148 -1.04 -5.01 15.28
N GLU A 149 -1.04 -4.66 16.55
CA GLU A 149 -0.29 -3.51 17.06
C GLU A 149 1.01 -4.00 17.72
N ASP A 150 2.13 -3.34 17.45
CA ASP A 150 3.40 -3.62 18.12
C ASP A 150 3.74 -2.60 19.23
N GLU A 151 4.82 -2.85 19.97
CA GLU A 151 5.23 -2.00 21.09
C GLU A 151 5.56 -0.55 20.67
N ALA A 152 5.91 -0.34 19.40
CA ALA A 152 6.11 0.99 18.82
C ALA A 152 4.79 1.67 18.40
N GLN A 153 3.65 1.03 18.69
CA GLN A 153 2.30 1.42 18.31
C GLN A 153 2.16 1.61 16.79
N THR A 154 2.81 0.73 16.02
CA THR A 154 2.58 0.63 14.58
C THR A 154 1.60 -0.50 14.28
N PHE A 155 0.82 -0.31 13.23
CA PHE A 155 -0.32 -1.16 12.91
C PHE A 155 -0.01 -1.98 11.68
N TRP A 156 -0.08 -3.30 11.83
CA TRP A 156 0.14 -4.27 10.77
C TRP A 156 -1.20 -4.82 10.31
N ILE A 157 -1.55 -4.53 9.06
CA ILE A 157 -2.79 -4.94 8.42
C ILE A 157 -2.42 -5.92 7.32
N TYR A 158 -2.92 -7.15 7.40
CA TYR A 158 -2.51 -8.22 6.50
C TYR A 158 -3.55 -8.46 5.42
N GLY A 159 -3.12 -8.45 4.16
CA GLY A 159 -3.87 -9.02 3.05
C GLY A 159 -3.82 -10.54 3.07
N TYR A 160 -2.63 -11.09 3.36
CA TYR A 160 -2.37 -12.52 3.47
C TYR A 160 -1.49 -12.83 4.67
N ALA A 161 -1.85 -13.86 5.45
CA ALA A 161 -1.08 -14.32 6.60
C ALA A 161 -1.27 -15.83 6.87
N PRO A 162 -0.33 -16.51 7.55
CA PRO A 162 -0.47 -17.93 7.88
C PRO A 162 -1.47 -18.21 9.01
N ALA A 163 -1.82 -17.19 9.79
CA ALA A 163 -2.75 -17.25 10.91
C ALA A 163 -3.48 -15.90 11.04
N ASP A 164 -4.46 -15.85 11.95
CA ASP A 164 -5.20 -14.62 12.24
C ASP A 164 -4.23 -13.48 12.61
N PRO A 165 -4.26 -12.34 11.89
CA PRO A 165 -3.44 -11.17 12.17
C PRO A 165 -3.39 -10.77 13.64
N ALA A 166 -4.51 -10.85 14.35
CA ALA A 166 -4.59 -10.48 15.76
C ALA A 166 -3.79 -11.42 16.69
N THR A 167 -3.40 -12.59 16.19
CA THR A 167 -2.68 -13.63 16.94
C THR A 167 -1.24 -13.83 16.47
N LEU A 168 -0.82 -13.13 15.41
CA LEU A 168 0.55 -13.22 14.92
C LEU A 168 1.50 -12.50 15.87
N THR A 169 2.58 -13.16 16.28
CA THR A 169 3.78 -12.48 16.79
C THR A 169 4.46 -11.75 15.62
N SER A 170 5.29 -10.74 15.90
CA SER A 170 6.04 -9.99 14.87
C SER A 170 6.61 -10.93 13.79
N PRO A 171 6.54 -10.58 12.49
CA PRO A 171 7.22 -11.38 11.48
C PRO A 171 8.65 -11.60 11.94
N PRO A 172 9.17 -12.85 11.92
CA PRO A 172 10.54 -13.08 12.35
C PRO A 172 11.46 -12.14 11.58
N GLU A 173 12.25 -11.34 12.29
CA GLU A 173 13.38 -10.65 11.69
C GLU A 173 14.16 -11.71 10.90
N GLY A 174 14.34 -11.46 9.61
CA GLY A 174 14.49 -12.49 8.58
C GLY A 174 15.37 -13.69 9.00
N ALA A 175 14.83 -14.89 8.82
CA ALA A 175 15.69 -16.05 8.62
C ALA A 175 16.39 -15.85 7.26
N THR A 176 17.69 -15.57 7.34
CA THR A 176 18.68 -15.62 6.24
C THR A 176 18.55 -16.85 5.37
#